data_AF-A0A952WA53-F1
#
_entry.id   AF-A0A952WA53-F1
#
_cell.length_a   1.000
_cell.length_b   1.000
_cell.length_c   1.000
_cell.angle_alpha   90.00
_cell.angle_beta   90.00
_cell.angle_gamma   90.00
#
_symmetry.space_group_name_H-M   'P 1'
#
loop_
_entity.id
_entity.type
_entity.pdbx_description
1 polymer ?
#
loop_
_entity_poly.entity_id
_entity_poly.type
_entity_poly.pdbx_seq_one_letter_code
_entity_poly.pdbx_strand_id
1 'polypeptide(L)'
;MLLIAVLAAAACVAGVALAGLKQGISGRFAGSDGTSALEFKGSKVYVTSSLGTTLRTTFDVDGDRVIIHGVGGGQVYRRNGNTLDGGMGIIFVKP
;
A
#
# COMPACT_ATOMS: atom_id res chain seq x y z
N MET A 1 45.53 -5.59 -40.42
CA MET A 1 45.70 -4.51 -39.43
C MET A 1 44.30 -3.96 -39.16
N LEU A 2 43.74 -4.26 -37.98
CA LEU A 2 43.51 -3.28 -36.87
C LEU A 2 42.35 -2.32 -37.23
N LEU A 3 41.26 -2.09 -36.49
CA LEU A 3 40.82 -2.44 -35.13
C LEU A 3 39.42 -1.76 -34.91
N ILE A 4 38.58 -2.26 -33.99
CA ILE A 4 37.54 -1.55 -33.17
C ILE A 4 36.28 -1.02 -33.91
N ALA A 5 35.04 -1.51 -33.74
CA ALA A 5 34.20 -1.79 -32.55
C ALA A 5 33.62 -0.55 -31.82
N VAL A 6 32.42 -0.07 -32.20
CA VAL A 6 31.46 0.68 -31.34
C VAL A 6 30.06 0.45 -31.95
N LEU A 7 29.21 -0.46 -31.49
CA LEU A 7 28.36 -0.46 -30.28
C LEU A 7 27.33 0.69 -30.23
N ALA A 8 26.09 0.41 -30.61
CA ALA A 8 24.88 0.91 -29.92
C ALA A 8 23.64 0.19 -30.48
N ALA A 9 23.19 -0.82 -29.75
CA ALA A 9 21.96 -1.54 -30.00
C ALA A 9 20.75 -0.61 -29.82
N ALA A 10 19.98 -0.44 -30.89
CA ALA A 10 18.67 0.18 -30.87
C ALA A 10 17.64 -0.83 -31.38
N ALA A 11 16.44 -0.75 -30.81
CA ALA A 11 15.24 -1.51 -31.13
C ALA A 11 15.13 -2.90 -30.46
N CYS A 12 14.30 -2.99 -29.43
CA CYS A 12 12.88 -3.19 -29.66
C CYS A 12 12.11 -3.15 -28.33
N VAL A 13 11.03 -2.38 -28.38
CA VAL A 13 10.02 -2.17 -27.35
C VAL A 13 9.37 -3.53 -27.01
N ALA A 14 9.77 -4.12 -25.89
CA ALA A 14 8.91 -5.03 -25.14
C ALA A 14 8.45 -4.21 -23.92
N GLY A 15 7.31 -3.52 -23.94
CA GLY A 15 6.03 -4.15 -24.24
C GLY A 15 5.65 -5.20 -23.19
N VAL A 16 6.35 -5.27 -22.05
CA VAL A 16 5.85 -6.00 -20.88
C VAL A 16 4.85 -5.08 -20.22
N ALA A 17 3.60 -5.20 -20.66
CA ALA A 17 2.46 -4.88 -19.83
C ALA A 17 2.70 -5.51 -18.47
N LEU A 18 3.13 -4.72 -17.48
CA LEU A 18 2.86 -5.05 -16.09
C LEU A 18 1.35 -4.98 -15.94
N ALA A 19 0.67 -6.05 -16.36
CA ALA A 19 -0.61 -6.43 -15.81
C ALA A 19 -0.42 -6.30 -14.30
N GLY A 20 -1.08 -5.31 -13.72
CA GLY A 20 -0.84 -4.89 -12.35
C GLY A 20 -0.80 -6.12 -11.45
N LEU A 21 0.39 -6.45 -10.94
CA LEU A 21 0.45 -6.95 -9.58
C LEU A 21 -0.24 -5.84 -8.79
N LYS A 22 -1.54 -6.00 -8.52
CA LYS A 22 -2.19 -5.28 -7.43
C LYS A 22 -1.19 -5.40 -6.30
N GLN A 23 -0.50 -4.31 -5.95
CA GLN A 23 0.44 -4.29 -4.84
C GLN A 23 -0.42 -4.49 -3.58
N GLY A 24 -0.78 -5.75 -3.35
CA GLY A 24 -1.72 -6.14 -2.32
C GLY A 24 -1.16 -5.68 -1.00
N ILE A 25 -1.96 -4.96 -0.24
CA ILE A 25 -1.66 -4.71 1.16
C ILE A 25 -2.19 -5.88 1.97
N SER A 26 -1.37 -6.36 2.90
CA SER A 26 -1.70 -7.52 3.73
C SER A 26 -0.99 -7.42 5.08
N GLY A 27 -1.55 -8.10 6.06
CA GLY A 27 -0.99 -8.17 7.41
C GLY A 27 -1.46 -7.03 8.30
N ARG A 28 -0.87 -6.97 9.50
CA ARG A 28 -1.24 -6.04 10.56
C ARG A 28 -0.31 -4.83 10.57
N PHE A 29 -0.89 -3.65 10.72
CA PHE A 29 -0.20 -2.39 11.00
C PHE A 29 -0.68 -1.89 12.35
N ALA A 30 0.24 -1.61 13.26
CA ALA A 30 -0.04 -1.07 14.59
C ALA A 30 -0.03 0.45 14.53
N GLY A 31 -1.00 1.10 15.17
CA GLY A 31 -1.02 2.55 15.30
C GLY A 31 0.10 3.04 16.20
N SER A 32 0.62 4.23 15.92
CA SER A 32 1.62 4.90 16.76
C SER A 32 1.10 5.24 18.16
N ASP A 33 -0.22 5.23 18.36
CA ASP A 33 -0.88 5.35 19.67
C ASP A 33 -0.80 4.07 20.53
N GLY A 34 -0.23 2.98 19.99
CA GLY A 34 -0.04 1.70 20.67
C GLY A 34 -1.31 0.88 20.90
N THR A 35 -2.48 1.40 20.53
CA THR A 35 -3.79 0.78 20.83
C THR A 35 -4.62 0.53 19.59
N SER A 36 -4.50 1.38 18.57
CA SER A 36 -5.18 1.20 17.29
C SER A 36 -4.44 0.22 16.38
N ALA A 37 -5.16 -0.39 15.43
CA ALA A 37 -4.56 -1.27 14.44
C ALA A 37 -5.39 -1.38 13.16
N LEU A 38 -4.70 -1.65 12.06
CA LEU A 38 -5.29 -2.03 10.77
C LEU A 38 -4.81 -3.42 10.39
N GLU A 39 -5.71 -4.36 10.16
CA GLU A 39 -5.35 -5.71 9.72
C GLU A 39 -5.98 -6.04 8.37
N PHE A 40 -5.15 -6.16 7.34
CA PHE A 40 -5.56 -6.43 5.96
C PHE A 40 -5.52 -7.94 5.69
N LYS A 41 -6.69 -8.51 5.37
CA LYS A 41 -6.89 -9.94 5.06
C LYS A 41 -7.74 -10.08 3.80
N GLY A 42 -7.12 -10.47 2.70
CA GLY A 42 -7.80 -10.58 1.40
C GLY A 42 -8.35 -9.22 0.95
N SER A 43 -9.66 -9.14 0.70
CA SER A 43 -10.37 -7.91 0.30
C SER A 43 -10.98 -7.13 1.47
N LYS A 44 -10.64 -7.51 2.71
CA LYS A 44 -11.18 -6.91 3.94
C LYS A 44 -10.07 -6.32 4.80
N VAL A 45 -10.42 -5.26 5.53
CA VAL A 45 -9.60 -4.68 6.58
C VAL A 45 -10.39 -4.65 7.89
N TYR A 46 -9.71 -5.01 8.97
CA TYR A 46 -10.21 -4.93 10.33
C TYR A 46 -9.57 -3.70 10.98
N VAL A 47 -10.39 -2.73 11.33
CA VAL A 47 -9.98 -1.45 11.91
C VAL A 47 -10.26 -1.49 13.40
N THR A 48 -9.22 -1.58 14.22
CA THR A 48 -9.29 -1.48 15.67
C THR A 48 -9.03 -0.04 16.08
N SER A 49 -10.01 0.59 16.73
CA SER A 49 -9.88 1.92 17.32
C SER A 49 -9.06 1.88 18.62
N SER A 50 -8.60 3.04 19.08
CA SER A 50 -7.88 3.19 20.36
C SER A 50 -8.71 2.77 21.58
N LEU A 51 -10.04 2.70 21.43
CA LEU A 51 -10.97 2.18 22.46
C LEU A 51 -11.11 0.65 22.42
N GLY A 52 -10.35 -0.05 21.56
CA GLY A 52 -10.37 -1.51 21.41
C GLY A 52 -11.52 -2.05 20.55
N THR A 53 -12.46 -1.21 20.11
CA THR A 53 -13.54 -1.65 19.22
C THR A 53 -13.00 -1.93 17.83
N THR A 54 -13.37 -3.08 17.26
CA THR A 54 -12.94 -3.51 15.92
C THR A 54 -14.10 -3.54 14.94
N LEU A 55 -13.92 -2.90 13.79
CA LEU A 55 -14.87 -2.87 12.69
C LEU A 55 -14.29 -3.57 11.46
N ARG A 56 -15.12 -4.34 10.75
CA ARG A 56 -14.73 -5.00 9.50
C ARG A 56 -15.27 -4.22 8.31
N THR A 57 -14.40 -3.86 7.39
CA THR A 57 -14.79 -3.14 6.17
C THR A 57 -13.94 -3.54 4.95
N THR A 58 -14.20 -2.91 3.81
CA THR A 58 -13.44 -3.03 2.56
C THR A 58 -12.43 -1.91 2.41
N PHE A 59 -11.47 -2.13 1.52
CA PHE A 59 -10.50 -1.12 1.14
C PHE A 59 -10.19 -1.24 -0.35
N ASP A 60 -9.70 -0.14 -0.93
CA ASP A 60 -9.08 -0.11 -2.25
C ASP A 60 -7.63 0.33 -2.14
N VAL A 61 -6.83 -0.09 -3.11
CA VAL A 61 -5.43 0.33 -3.27
C VAL A 61 -5.29 0.98 -4.63
N ASP A 62 -4.86 2.24 -4.64
CA ASP A 62 -4.60 3.04 -5.82
C ASP A 62 -3.18 3.61 -5.74
N GLY A 63 -2.22 2.93 -6.38
CA GLY A 63 -0.81 3.27 -6.29
C GLY A 63 -0.29 3.24 -4.84
N ASP A 64 0.17 4.39 -4.36
CA ASP A 64 0.63 4.60 -2.98
C ASP A 64 -0.51 4.92 -2.00
N ARG A 65 -1.78 4.87 -2.42
CA ARG A 65 -2.93 5.19 -1.58
C ARG A 65 -3.68 3.93 -1.18
N VAL A 66 -4.05 3.86 0.09
CA VAL A 66 -4.96 2.84 0.64
C VAL A 66 -6.19 3.55 1.14
N ILE A 67 -7.34 3.23 0.57
CA ILE A 67 -8.62 3.88 0.87
C ILE A 67 -9.44 2.88 1.66
N ILE A 68 -9.63 3.12 2.95
CA ILE A 68 -10.47 2.27 3.82
C ILE A 68 -11.87 2.87 3.87
N HIS A 69 -12.88 2.09 3.49
CA HIS A 69 -14.26 2.56 3.41
C HIS A 69 -14.92 2.50 4.79
N GLY A 70 -15.32 3.63 5.37
CA GLY A 70 -16.04 3.69 6.64
C GLY A 70 -17.52 4.05 6.45
N VAL A 71 -18.32 3.84 7.50
CA VAL A 71 -19.77 4.14 7.51
C VAL A 71 -20.06 5.65 7.33
N GLY A 72 -19.09 6.52 7.64
CA GLY A 72 -19.19 7.98 7.50
C GLY A 72 -18.33 8.58 6.38
N GLY A 73 -17.75 7.75 5.49
CA GLY A 73 -16.80 8.17 4.47
C GLY A 73 -15.53 7.33 4.47
N GLY A 74 -14.72 7.45 3.41
CA GLY A 74 -13.46 6.74 3.28
C GLY A 74 -12.29 7.49 3.91
N GLN A 75 -11.42 6.78 4.63
CA GLN A 75 -10.13 7.32 5.08
C GLN A 75 -9.07 6.93 4.07
N VAL A 76 -8.34 7.93 3.57
CA VAL A 76 -7.20 7.73 2.69
C VAL A 76 -5.93 7.69 3.52
N TYR A 77 -5.10 6.68 3.28
CA TYR A 77 -3.78 6.53 3.84
C TYR A 77 -2.75 6.55 2.72
N ARG A 78 -1.65 7.26 2.92
CA ARG A 78 -0.50 7.20 2.04
C ARG A 78 0.46 6.13 2.53
N ARG A 79 0.80 5.19 1.66
CA ARG A 79 1.62 4.03 1.93
C ARG A 79 3.06 4.33 1.55
N ASN A 80 3.97 4.14 2.50
CA ASN A 80 5.41 4.19 2.28
C ASN A 80 6.06 2.97 2.93
N GLY A 81 6.31 1.93 2.14
CA GLY A 81 6.83 0.65 2.61
C GLY A 81 5.94 0.02 3.67
N ASN A 82 6.43 0.00 4.91
CA ASN A 82 5.76 -0.55 6.09
C ASN A 82 4.89 0.47 6.84
N THR A 83 4.76 1.70 6.33
CA THR A 83 4.01 2.77 6.99
C THR A 83 2.75 3.13 6.19
N LEU A 84 1.67 3.42 6.91
CA LEU A 84 0.45 4.05 6.43
C LEU A 84 0.23 5.36 7.18
N ASP A 85 0.22 6.47 6.44
CA ASP A 85 0.01 7.82 6.97
C ASP A 85 -1.37 8.33 6.58
N GLY A 86 -2.26 8.47 7.56
CA GLY A 86 -3.62 9.01 7.40
C GLY A 86 -3.69 10.54 7.48
N GLY A 87 -2.55 11.21 7.69
CA GLY A 87 -2.48 12.63 8.02
C GLY A 87 -2.84 12.91 9.48
N MET A 88 -2.67 14.16 9.92
CA MET A 88 -3.07 14.62 11.27
C MET A 88 -2.49 13.78 12.43
N GLY A 89 -1.31 13.18 12.24
CA GLY A 89 -0.66 12.33 13.26
C GLY A 89 -1.17 10.89 13.31
N ILE A 90 -2.08 10.49 12.41
CA ILE A 90 -2.56 9.12 12.29
C ILE A 90 -1.54 8.31 11.51
N ILE A 91 -0.69 7.55 12.21
CA ILE A 91 0.35 6.73 11.60
C ILE A 91 0.19 5.28 12.03
N PHE A 92 0.24 4.36 11.07
CA PHE A 92 0.29 2.92 11.33
C PHE A 92 1.55 2.31 10.73
N VAL A 93 2.23 1.44 11.48
CA VAL A 93 3.49 0.81 11.10
C VAL A 93 3.35 -0.70 11.19
N LYS A 94 3.86 -1.40 10.19
CA LYS A 94 3.96 -2.87 10.20
C LYS A 94 5.09 -3.29 11.15
N PRO A 95 4.82 -4.11 12.18
CA PRO A 95 5.83 -4.63 13.09
C PRO A 95 6.78 -5.63 12.40
#